data_AF-A0A8J6LNM7-F1
#
_entry.id   AF-A0A8J6LNM7-F1
#
_cell.length_a   1.000
_cell.length_b   1.000
_cell.length_c   1.000
_cell.angle_alpha   90.00
_cell.angle_beta   90.00
_cell.angle_gamma   90.00
#
_symmetry.space_group_name_H-M   'P 1'
#
loop_
_entity.id
_entity.type
_entity.pdbx_description
1 polymer ?
#
loop_
_entity_poly.entity_id
_entity_poly.type
_entity_poly.pdbx_seq_one_letter_code
_entity_poly.pdbx_strand_id
1 'polypeptide(L)'
;MKVDKISISFEAELGDAVRTAAAQAGQPVSAWLAEAAAAKLRRDALGAFLDQWETEHGRLTKVELAKAERELGLAQVARRG
;
A
#
# COMPACT_ATOMS: atom_id res chain seq x y z
N MET A 1 3.19 14.94 -21.71
CA MET A 1 3.31 13.61 -21.08
C MET A 1 2.94 12.55 -22.11
N LYS A 2 3.76 11.53 -22.32
CA LYS A 2 3.38 10.39 -23.18
C LYS A 2 2.47 9.47 -22.37
N VAL A 3 1.27 9.20 -22.89
CA VAL A 3 0.34 8.25 -22.27
C VAL A 3 0.52 6.90 -22.97
N ASP A 4 0.76 5.85 -22.19
CA ASP A 4 0.73 4.47 -22.67
C ASP A 4 -0.67 3.90 -22.44
N LYS A 5 -1.34 3.45 -23.50
CA LYS A 5 -2.74 3.00 -23.42
C LYS A 5 -2.78 1.48 -23.29
N ILE A 6 -3.35 1.02 -22.19
CA ILE A 6 -3.48 -0.41 -21.88
C ILE A 6 -4.96 -0.81 -21.97
N SER A 7 -5.25 -1.92 -22.65
CA SER A 7 -6.58 -2.54 -22.65
C SER A 7 -6.61 -3.68 -21.64
N ILE A 8 -7.55 -3.65 -20.70
CA ILE A 8 -7.63 -4.60 -19.58
C ILE A 8 -9.07 -5.10 -19.46
N SER A 9 -9.24 -6.41 -19.31
CA SER A 9 -10.52 -7.04 -19.01
C SER A 9 -10.61 -7.37 -17.53
N PHE A 10 -11.79 -7.18 -16.95
CA PHE A 10 -12.10 -7.53 -15.57
C PHE A 10 -13.31 -8.46 -15.54
N GLU A 11 -13.40 -9.25 -14.48
CA GLU A 11 -14.68 -9.81 -14.05
C GLU A 11 -15.71 -8.67 -13.86
N ALA A 12 -16.96 -8.90 -14.23
CA ALA A 12 -17.98 -7.84 -14.28
C ALA A 12 -18.11 -7.10 -12.94
N GLU A 13 -18.25 -7.86 -11.85
CA GLU A 13 -18.37 -7.35 -10.48
C GLU A 13 -17.15 -6.51 -10.05
N LEU A 14 -15.95 -6.92 -10.45
CA LEU A 14 -14.73 -6.17 -10.16
C LEU A 14 -14.69 -4.86 -10.95
N GLY A 15 -15.12 -4.89 -12.21
CA GLY A 15 -15.26 -3.69 -13.03
C GLY A 15 -16.21 -2.67 -12.40
N ASP A 16 -17.34 -3.12 -11.86
CA ASP A 16 -18.31 -2.26 -11.17
C ASP A 16 -17.76 -1.70 -9.85
N ALA A 17 -17.06 -2.53 -9.09
CA ALA A 17 -16.40 -2.10 -7.86
C ALA A 17 -15.34 -1.02 -8.13
N VAL A 18 -14.51 -1.18 -9.17
CA VAL A 18 -13.50 -0.18 -9.58
C VAL A 18 -14.16 1.13 -10.01
N ARG A 19 -15.22 1.07 -10.83
CA ARG A 19 -15.97 2.26 -11.24
C ARG A 19 -16.56 3.00 -10.04
N THR A 20 -17.16 2.27 -9.11
CA THR A 20 -17.74 2.82 -7.89
C THR A 20 -16.68 3.48 -7.01
N ALA A 21 -15.54 2.82 -6.79
CA ALA A 21 -14.45 3.36 -5.98
C ALA A 21 -13.83 4.62 -6.61
N ALA A 22 -13.63 4.63 -7.93
CA ALA A 22 -13.14 5.82 -8.64
C ALA A 22 -14.12 7.00 -8.51
N ALA A 23 -15.43 6.74 -8.65
CA ALA A 23 -16.47 7.74 -8.48
C ALA A 23 -16.52 8.31 -7.05
N GLN A 24 -16.44 7.44 -6.04
CA GLN A 24 -16.38 7.85 -4.62
C GLN A 24 -15.13 8.69 -4.32
N ALA A 25 -14.02 8.39 -4.98
CA ALA A 25 -12.78 9.16 -4.88
C ALA A 25 -12.79 10.44 -5.74
N GLY A 26 -13.84 10.70 -6.52
CA GLY A 26 -13.96 11.89 -7.37
C GLY A 26 -12.97 11.94 -8.53
N GLN A 27 -12.49 10.80 -9.01
CA GLN A 27 -11.47 10.72 -10.06
C GLN A 27 -11.85 9.76 -11.20
N PRO A 28 -11.32 9.96 -12.43
CA PRO A 28 -11.55 9.00 -13.51
C PRO A 28 -10.91 7.64 -13.20
N VAL A 29 -11.51 6.57 -13.73
CA VAL A 29 -11.08 5.18 -13.50
C VAL A 29 -9.60 4.96 -13.82
N SER A 30 -9.08 5.59 -14.88
CA SER A 30 -7.66 5.48 -15.26
C SER A 30 -6.72 6.07 -14.22
N ALA A 31 -7.06 7.20 -13.60
CA ALA A 31 -6.27 7.80 -12.54
C ALA A 31 -6.31 6.91 -11.29
N TRP A 32 -7.52 6.44 -10.92
CA TRP A 32 -7.69 5.58 -9.75
C TRP A 32 -6.91 4.28 -9.88
N LEU A 33 -6.96 3.65 -11.05
CA LEU A 33 -6.19 2.44 -11.34
C LEU A 33 -4.68 2.70 -11.35
N ALA A 34 -4.23 3.84 -11.89
CA ALA A 34 -2.81 4.19 -11.88
C ALA A 34 -2.29 4.35 -10.44
N GLU A 35 -3.06 5.01 -9.57
CA GLU A 35 -2.73 5.15 -8.15
C GLU A 35 -2.71 3.78 -7.44
N ALA A 36 -3.72 2.96 -7.67
CA ALA A 36 -3.80 1.61 -7.09
C ALA A 36 -2.61 0.73 -7.53
N ALA A 37 -2.26 0.77 -8.82
CA ALA A 37 -1.12 0.05 -9.37
C ALA A 37 0.20 0.56 -8.79
N ALA A 38 0.40 1.88 -8.73
CA ALA A 38 1.59 2.48 -8.14
C ALA A 38 1.73 2.10 -6.66
N ALA A 39 0.63 2.11 -5.90
CA ALA A 39 0.62 1.72 -4.50
C ALA A 39 0.98 0.23 -4.33
N LYS A 40 0.48 -0.66 -5.19
CA LYS A 40 0.84 -2.10 -5.16
C LYS A 40 2.33 -2.29 -5.45
N LEU A 41 2.85 -1.68 -6.51
CA LEU A 41 4.26 -1.78 -6.88
C LEU A 41 5.19 -1.24 -5.77
N ARG A 42 4.82 -0.14 -5.13
CA ARG A 42 5.59 0.41 -3.99
C ARG A 42 5.63 -0.56 -2.81
N ARG A 43 4.49 -1.16 -2.46
CA ARG A 43 4.41 -2.15 -1.37
C ARG A 43 5.26 -3.39 -1.67
N ASP A 44 5.23 -3.86 -2.91
CA ASP A 44 6.00 -5.03 -3.32
C ASP A 44 7.50 -4.73 -3.29
N ALA A 45 7.92 -3.58 -3.80
CA ALA A 45 9.31 -3.13 -3.74
C ALA A 45 9.79 -2.95 -2.29
N LEU A 46 8.95 -2.40 -1.42
CA LEU A 46 9.26 -2.27 0.00
C LEU A 46 9.40 -3.63 0.68
N GLY A 47 8.50 -4.58 0.38
CA GLY A 47 8.58 -5.94 0.92
C GLY A 47 9.90 -6.61 0.53
N ALA A 48 10.25 -6.58 -0.77
CA ALA A 48 11.49 -7.16 -1.26
C ALA A 48 12.73 -6.51 -0.61
N PHE A 49 12.71 -5.18 -0.42
CA PHE A 49 13.77 -4.47 0.27
C PHE A 49 13.90 -4.90 1.74
N LEU A 50 12.78 -5.03 2.45
CA LEU A 50 12.78 -5.47 3.84
C LEU A 50 13.29 -6.90 3.98
N ASP A 51 12.92 -7.81 3.08
CA ASP A 51 13.41 -9.19 3.07
C ASP A 51 14.95 -9.25 2.90
N GLN A 52 15.50 -8.42 2.00
CA GLN A 52 16.94 -8.31 1.84
C GLN A 52 17.61 -7.74 3.09
N TRP A 53 17.04 -6.66 3.65
CA TRP A 53 17.57 -6.02 4.85
C TRP A 53 17.57 -6.97 6.06
N GLU A 54 16.49 -7.74 6.26
CA GLU A 54 16.37 -8.75 7.33
C GLU A 54 17.39 -9.89 7.17
N THR A 55 17.79 -10.21 5.94
CA THR A 55 18.84 -11.21 5.69
C THR A 55 20.20 -10.72 6.19
N GLU A 56 20.49 -9.43 6.06
CA GLU A 56 21.75 -8.81 6.46
C GLU A 56 21.79 -8.46 7.96
N HIS A 57 20.66 -8.02 8.53
CA HIS A 57 20.61 -7.43 9.88
C HIS A 57 19.86 -8.30 10.90
N GLY A 58 19.18 -9.34 10.45
CA GLY A 58 18.22 -10.09 11.25
C GLY A 58 16.87 -9.36 11.36
N ARG A 59 15.81 -10.11 11.69
CA ARG A 59 14.47 -9.53 11.89
C ARG A 59 14.43 -8.73 13.18
N LEU A 60 13.74 -7.59 13.16
CA LEU A 60 13.46 -6.84 14.38
C LEU A 60 12.67 -7.71 15.37
N THR A 61 13.21 -7.84 16.58
CA THR A 61 12.56 -8.60 17.64
C THR A 61 11.36 -7.83 18.20
N LYS A 62 10.41 -8.55 18.81
CA LYS A 62 9.27 -7.94 19.51
C LYS A 62 9.71 -6.96 20.61
N VAL A 63 10.87 -7.20 21.22
CA VAL A 63 11.42 -6.32 22.27
C VAL A 63 11.91 -5.01 21.67
N GLU A 64 12.59 -5.06 20.53
CA GLU A 64 13.04 -3.88 19.80
C GLU A 64 11.87 -3.07 19.25
N LEU A 65 10.86 -3.73 18.67
CA LEU A 65 9.63 -3.07 18.22
C LEU A 65 8.90 -2.40 19.39
N ALA A 66 8.71 -3.09 20.51
CA ALA A 66 8.06 -2.51 21.68
C ALA A 66 8.86 -1.35 22.29
N LYS A 67 10.20 -1.37 22.18
CA LYS A 67 11.05 -0.24 22.56
C LYS A 67 10.83 0.95 21.62
N ALA A 68 10.85 0.72 20.31
CA ALA A 68 10.61 1.76 19.30
C ALA A 68 9.22 2.40 19.45
N GLU A 69 8.17 1.61 19.68
CA GLU A 69 6.80 2.11 19.92
C GLU A 69 6.70 3.02 21.14
N ARG A 70 7.47 2.74 22.21
CA ARG A 70 7.55 3.60 23.40
C ARG A 70 8.29 4.90 23.09
N GLU A 71 9.42 4.83 22.38
CA GLU A 71 10.24 5.98 22.02
C GLU A 71 9.53 6.91 21.03
N LEU A 72 8.74 6.36 20.09
CA LEU A 72 7.95 7.11 19.12
C LEU A 72 6.59 7.58 19.66
N GLY A 73 6.22 7.21 20.89
CA GLY A 73 4.94 7.59 21.50
C GLY A 73 3.70 6.92 20.90
N LEU A 74 3.87 5.92 20.02
CA LEU A 74 2.77 5.24 19.32
C LEU A 74 1.93 4.37 20.26
N ALA A 75 2.52 3.87 21.35
CA ALA A 75 1.83 3.06 22.37
C ALA A 75 0.72 3.81 23.15
N GLN A 76 0.64 5.15 23.04
CA GLN A 76 -0.42 5.95 23.66
C GLN A 76 -1.61 6.25 22.73
N VAL A 77 -1.43 6.16 21.41
CA VAL A 77 -2.49 6.48 20.43
C VAL A 77 -3.55 5.37 20.38
N ALA A 78 -3.14 4.10 20.51
CA ALA A 78 -4.04 2.94 20.49
C ALA A 78 -5.00 2.85 21.71
N ARG A 79 -4.77 3.65 22.77
CA ARG A 79 -5.59 3.62 24.00
C ARG A 79 -6.68 4.69 24.07
N ARG A 80 -6.83 5.49 22.99
CA ARG A 80 -7.72 6.66 22.94
C ARG A 80 -8.75 6.61 21.80
N GLY A 81 -8.86 5.49 21.10
CA GLY A 81 -9.83 5.23 20.03
C GLY A 81 -10.86 4.20 20.43
#